data_AF-A0A961RSJ3-F1
#
_entry.id   AF-A0A961RSJ3-F1
#
_cell.length_a   1.000
_cell.length_b   1.000
_cell.length_c   1.000
_cell.angle_alpha   90.00
_cell.angle_beta   90.00
_cell.angle_gamma   90.00
#
_symmetry.space_group_name_H-M   'P 1'
#
loop_
_entity.id
_entity.type
_entity.pdbx_description
1 polymer ?
#
loop_
_entity_poly.entity_id
_entity_poly.type
_entity_poly.pdbx_seq_one_letter_code
_entity_poly.pdbx_strand_id
1 'polypeptide(L)'
;TDYFLTNNISGAWIGSWFANEKKWADLPEHLKALYMACMDASHTFRNQWYWGGEAKLRATGDKLQLRSVPAAEWAEVENAAVQFWDEIAAESETKAKVISIFKEYNKVINTAGFPYGQT
;
A
#
# COMPACT_ATOMS: atom_id res chain seq x y z
N THR A 1 -9.64 -20.69 8.84
CA THR A 1 -8.32 -20.59 9.50
C THR A 1 -8.52 -19.85 10.80
N ASP A 2 -7.84 -20.26 11.87
CA ASP A 2 -7.98 -19.68 13.21
C ASP A 2 -6.89 -18.64 13.53
N TYR A 3 -6.01 -18.36 12.56
CA TYR A 3 -4.79 -17.57 12.75
C TYR A 3 -4.70 -16.37 11.80
N PHE A 4 -4.06 -15.31 12.27
CA PHE A 4 -3.66 -14.14 11.47
C PHE A 4 -2.15 -13.90 11.61
N LEU A 5 -1.43 -13.91 10.49
CA LEU A 5 0.02 -13.66 10.45
C LEU A 5 0.27 -12.14 10.48
N THR A 6 1.14 -11.70 11.38
CA THR A 6 1.44 -10.27 11.59
C THR A 6 2.46 -9.71 10.61
N ASN A 7 3.33 -10.56 10.05
CA ASN A 7 4.29 -10.21 9.01
C ASN A 7 3.54 -9.99 7.68
N ASN A 8 3.30 -8.73 7.32
CA ASN A 8 2.68 -8.39 6.04
C ASN A 8 3.73 -8.35 4.92
N ILE A 9 3.29 -8.55 3.68
CA ILE A 9 4.12 -8.39 2.48
C ILE A 9 3.92 -7.02 1.81
N SER A 10 2.96 -6.23 2.31
CA SER A 10 2.70 -4.86 1.91
C SER A 10 1.86 -4.16 2.99
N GLY A 11 2.25 -2.93 3.34
CA GLY A 11 1.54 -2.12 4.33
C GLY A 11 0.32 -1.37 3.77
N ALA A 12 0.22 -1.21 2.45
CA ALA A 12 -0.88 -0.46 1.82
C ALA A 12 -1.16 -0.97 0.41
N TRP A 13 -2.42 -1.33 0.15
CA TRP A 13 -2.87 -1.70 -1.18
C TRP A 13 -3.14 -0.45 -2.05
N ILE A 14 -2.73 -0.51 -3.33
CA ILE A 14 -2.95 0.56 -4.30
C ILE A 14 -4.07 0.16 -5.25
N GLY A 15 -5.13 0.97 -5.28
CA GLY A 15 -6.24 0.81 -6.22
C GLY A 15 -6.79 2.14 -6.68
N SER A 16 -7.50 2.10 -7.80
CA SER A 16 -7.95 3.29 -8.51
C SER A 16 -9.42 3.18 -8.91
N TRP A 17 -10.06 4.35 -9.06
CA TRP A 17 -11.34 4.47 -9.75
C TRP A 17 -11.08 4.73 -11.23
N PHE A 18 -11.72 3.95 -12.09
CA PHE A 18 -11.62 4.10 -13.53
C PHE A 18 -12.97 4.47 -14.11
N ALA A 19 -12.96 5.40 -15.06
CA ALA A 19 -14.11 5.76 -15.86
C ALA A 19 -13.80 5.51 -17.34
N ASN A 20 -14.81 5.11 -18.11
CA ASN A 20 -14.69 5.08 -19.56
C ASN A 20 -14.43 6.50 -20.07
N GLU A 21 -13.43 6.65 -20.95
CA GLU A 21 -12.97 7.96 -21.45
C GLU A 21 -14.10 8.79 -22.07
N LYS A 22 -14.91 8.19 -22.96
CA LYS A 22 -16.02 8.89 -23.60
C LYS A 22 -17.06 9.33 -22.58
N LYS A 23 -17.45 8.44 -21.66
CA LYS A 23 -18.41 8.76 -20.60
C LYS A 23 -17.90 9.83 -19.65
N TRP A 24 -16.61 9.83 -19.36
CA TRP A 24 -15.98 10.90 -18.59
C TRP A 24 -16.02 12.21 -19.36
N ALA A 25 -15.64 12.22 -20.64
CA ALA A 25 -15.65 13.42 -21.48
C ALA A 25 -17.04 14.06 -21.56
N ASP A 26 -18.08 13.25 -21.69
CA ASP A 26 -19.49 13.68 -21.78
C ASP A 26 -20.02 14.34 -20.48
N LEU A 27 -19.33 14.21 -19.34
CA LEU A 27 -19.77 14.84 -18.09
C LEU A 27 -19.46 16.36 -18.08
N PRO A 28 -20.42 17.20 -17.63
CA PRO A 28 -20.15 18.61 -17.42
C PRO A 28 -19.19 18.81 -16.26
N GLU A 29 -18.42 19.91 -16.31
CA GLU A 29 -17.29 20.14 -15.40
C GLU A 29 -17.65 20.08 -13.92
N HIS A 30 -18.79 20.64 -13.53
CA HIS A 30 -19.25 20.60 -12.14
C HIS A 30 -19.51 19.18 -11.61
N LEU A 31 -19.91 18.24 -12.48
CA LEU A 31 -20.09 16.84 -12.10
C LEU A 31 -18.76 16.07 -12.08
N LYS A 32 -17.80 16.41 -12.95
CA LYS A 32 -16.42 15.90 -12.84
C LYS A 32 -15.79 16.31 -11.52
N ALA A 33 -15.93 17.59 -11.15
CA ALA A 33 -15.45 18.10 -9.87
C ALA A 33 -16.10 17.39 -8.68
N LEU A 34 -17.43 17.19 -8.72
CA LEU A 34 -18.13 16.45 -7.67
C LEU A 34 -17.64 15.00 -7.58
N TYR A 35 -17.46 14.32 -8.72
CA TYR A 35 -16.94 12.96 -8.76
C TYR A 35 -15.54 12.87 -8.13
N MET A 36 -14.63 13.76 -8.50
CA MET A 36 -13.28 13.80 -7.94
C MET A 36 -13.30 14.04 -6.42
N ALA A 37 -14.11 15.00 -5.95
CA ALA A 37 -14.26 15.27 -4.52
C ALA A 37 -14.79 14.04 -3.73
N CYS A 38 -15.74 13.30 -4.30
CA CYS A 38 -16.23 12.06 -3.71
C CYS A 38 -15.14 10.98 -3.63
N MET A 39 -14.27 10.88 -4.64
CA MET A 39 -13.15 9.93 -4.62
C MET A 39 -12.14 10.30 -3.54
N ASP A 40 -11.75 11.58 -3.43
CA ASP A 40 -10.85 12.06 -2.39
C ASP A 40 -11.42 11.81 -0.97
N ALA A 41 -12.72 12.03 -0.79
CA ALA A 41 -13.42 11.71 0.45
C ALA A 41 -13.37 10.21 0.75
N SER A 42 -13.60 9.35 -0.25
CA SER A 42 -13.49 7.89 -0.13
C SER A 42 -12.07 7.43 0.23
N HIS A 43 -11.04 8.00 -0.41
CA HIS A 43 -9.64 7.69 -0.10
C HIS A 43 -9.29 8.10 1.34
N THR A 44 -9.66 9.31 1.74
CA THR A 44 -9.44 9.83 3.10
C THR A 44 -10.13 8.97 4.16
N PHE A 45 -11.40 8.62 3.93
CA PHE A 45 -12.16 7.78 4.85
C PHE A 45 -11.49 6.42 5.04
N ARG A 46 -11.06 5.77 3.95
CA ARG A 46 -10.39 4.47 4.03
C ARG A 46 -9.07 4.53 4.79
N ASN A 47 -8.27 5.58 4.61
CA ASN A 47 -7.02 5.74 5.36
C ASN A 47 -7.28 5.73 6.88
N GLN A 48 -8.28 6.47 7.35
CA GLN A 48 -8.63 6.50 8.77
C GLN A 48 -9.25 5.18 9.24
N TRP A 49 -10.14 4.61 8.42
CA TRP A 49 -10.84 3.37 8.73
C TRP A 49 -9.87 2.19 8.90
N TYR A 50 -8.93 2.00 7.98
CA TYR A 50 -7.92 0.94 8.08
C TYR A 50 -6.92 1.21 9.19
N TRP A 51 -6.46 2.45 9.36
CA TRP A 51 -5.52 2.79 10.42
C TRP A 51 -6.07 2.45 11.82
N GLY A 52 -7.31 2.85 12.10
CA GLY A 52 -7.97 2.52 13.38
C GLY A 52 -8.42 1.06 13.46
N GLY A 53 -8.89 0.50 12.34
CA GLY A 53 -9.43 -0.86 12.26
C GLY A 53 -8.38 -1.94 12.52
N GLU A 54 -7.21 -1.84 11.88
CA GLU A 54 -6.11 -2.79 12.05
C GLU A 54 -5.65 -2.86 13.52
N ALA A 55 -5.42 -1.69 14.14
CA ALA A 55 -5.00 -1.63 15.53
C ALA A 55 -6.05 -2.21 16.48
N LYS A 56 -7.33 -1.80 16.33
CA LYS A 56 -8.42 -2.28 17.17
C LYS A 56 -8.61 -3.79 17.06
N LEU A 57 -8.68 -4.32 15.84
CA LEU A 57 -8.96 -5.74 15.62
C LEU A 57 -7.82 -6.64 16.09
N ARG A 58 -6.57 -6.22 15.93
CA ARG A 58 -5.41 -6.98 16.45
C ARG A 58 -5.34 -6.95 17.99
N ALA A 59 -5.71 -5.83 18.61
CA ALA A 59 -5.63 -5.68 20.06
C ALA A 59 -6.81 -6.32 20.81
N THR A 60 -8.03 -6.25 20.26
CA THR A 60 -9.25 -6.64 20.97
C THR A 60 -10.08 -7.70 20.26
N GLY A 61 -9.68 -8.16 19.07
CA GLY A 61 -10.40 -9.20 18.34
C GLY A 61 -10.27 -10.57 19.02
N ASP A 62 -11.36 -11.32 19.06
CA ASP A 62 -11.47 -12.63 19.73
C ASP A 62 -11.57 -13.82 18.75
N LYS A 63 -11.66 -13.54 17.45
CA LYS A 63 -11.89 -14.56 16.42
C LYS A 63 -10.63 -15.19 15.84
N LEU A 64 -9.49 -14.50 15.86
CA LEU A 64 -8.25 -14.93 15.22
C LEU A 64 -7.08 -14.78 16.17
N GLN A 65 -6.23 -15.81 16.25
CA GLN A 65 -5.01 -15.77 17.04
C GLN A 65 -3.85 -15.20 16.21
N LEU A 66 -3.16 -14.19 16.76
CA LEU A 66 -1.99 -13.60 16.09
C LEU A 66 -0.80 -14.57 16.10
N ARG A 67 -0.07 -14.61 14.98
CA ARG A 67 1.20 -15.33 14.84
C ARG A 67 2.23 -14.45 14.15
N SER A 68 3.51 -14.76 14.36
CA SER A 68 4.63 -14.02 13.81
C SER A 68 5.73 -14.98 13.40
N VAL A 69 6.36 -14.70 12.26
CA VAL A 69 7.63 -15.28 11.84
C VAL A 69 8.75 -14.43 12.46
N PRO A 70 9.83 -15.03 12.99
CA PRO A 70 10.98 -14.29 13.50
C PRO A 70 11.55 -13.31 12.45
N ALA A 71 12.03 -12.15 12.90
CA ALA A 71 12.52 -11.11 11.99
C ALA A 71 13.66 -11.59 11.08
N ALA A 72 14.55 -12.45 11.59
CA ALA A 72 15.66 -13.00 10.80
C ALA A 72 15.19 -13.88 9.64
N GLU A 73 14.15 -14.70 9.86
CA GLU A 73 13.54 -15.52 8.80
C GLU A 73 12.73 -14.66 7.84
N TRP A 74 12.00 -13.66 8.35
CA TRP A 74 11.21 -12.77 7.51
C TRP A 74 12.07 -11.88 6.60
N ALA A 75 13.29 -11.52 7.04
CA ALA A 75 14.24 -10.79 6.22
C ALA A 75 14.59 -11.52 4.90
N GLU A 76 14.49 -12.85 4.85
CA GLU A 76 14.66 -13.60 3.60
C GLU A 76 13.58 -13.25 2.57
N VAL A 77 12.33 -13.06 3.03
CA VAL A 77 11.20 -12.63 2.19
C VAL A 77 11.40 -11.21 1.68
N GLU A 78 11.83 -10.29 2.56
CA GLU A 78 12.10 -8.90 2.19
C GLU A 78 13.25 -8.79 1.17
N ASN A 79 14.32 -9.58 1.35
CA ASN A 79 15.43 -9.64 0.41
C ASN A 79 15.01 -10.22 -0.94
N ALA A 80 14.17 -11.27 -0.94
CA ALA A 80 13.61 -11.83 -2.17
C ALA A 80 12.72 -10.82 -2.91
N ALA A 81 11.99 -9.96 -2.20
CA ALA A 81 11.18 -8.91 -2.81
C ALA A 81 12.03 -7.87 -3.58
N VAL A 82 13.24 -7.54 -3.09
CA VAL A 82 14.15 -6.63 -3.80
C VAL A 82 14.64 -7.25 -5.11
N GLN A 83 14.97 -8.55 -5.10
CA GLN A 83 15.35 -9.28 -6.32
C GLN A 83 14.20 -9.34 -7.32
N PHE A 84 12.98 -9.63 -6.83
CA PHE A 84 11.77 -9.62 -7.65
C PHE A 84 11.53 -8.25 -8.30
N TRP A 85 11.82 -7.15 -7.61
CA TRP A 85 11.72 -5.81 -8.20
C TRP A 85 12.70 -5.60 -9.35
N ASP A 86 13.90 -6.18 -9.30
CA ASP A 86 14.87 -6.12 -10.39
C ASP A 86 14.40 -6.92 -11.61
N GLU A 87 13.79 -8.08 -11.38
CA GLU A 87 13.15 -8.87 -12.45
C GLU A 87 12.05 -8.06 -13.14
N ILE A 88 11.15 -7.45 -12.37
CA ILE A 88 10.06 -6.61 -12.91
C ILE A 88 10.60 -5.38 -13.64
N ALA A 89 11.67 -4.76 -13.13
CA ALA A 89 12.30 -3.63 -13.79
C ALA A 89 12.89 -4.02 -15.16
N ALA A 90 13.44 -5.23 -15.30
CA ALA A 90 14.02 -5.69 -16.56
C ALA A 90 12.98 -5.91 -17.67
N GLU A 91 11.69 -6.01 -17.35
CA GLU A 91 10.64 -6.29 -18.33
C GLU A 91 10.30 -5.11 -19.26
N SER A 92 10.48 -3.86 -18.81
CA SER A 92 10.27 -2.67 -19.66
C SER A 92 10.83 -1.39 -19.03
N GLU A 93 11.13 -0.38 -19.85
CA GLU A 93 11.57 0.94 -19.38
C GLU A 93 10.57 1.60 -18.41
N THR A 94 9.26 1.45 -18.65
CA THR A 94 8.23 2.04 -17.78
C THR A 94 8.22 1.34 -16.41
N LYS A 95 8.33 0.01 -16.37
CA LYS A 95 8.42 -0.74 -15.11
C LYS A 95 9.70 -0.38 -14.35
N ALA A 96 10.84 -0.29 -15.04
CA ALA A 96 12.10 0.16 -14.45
C ALA A 96 11.97 1.54 -13.81
N LYS A 97 11.31 2.48 -14.49
CA LYS A 97 11.07 3.82 -13.96
C LYS A 97 10.16 3.84 -12.72
N VAL A 98 9.12 3.01 -12.68
CA VAL A 98 8.24 2.92 -11.50
C VAL A 98 8.99 2.28 -10.33
N ILE A 99 9.73 1.19 -10.56
CA ILE A 99 10.52 0.53 -9.52
C ILE A 99 11.60 1.46 -8.96
N SER A 100 12.25 2.27 -9.79
CA SER A 100 13.25 3.24 -9.31
C SER A 100 12.65 4.29 -8.38
N ILE A 101 11.42 4.74 -8.64
CA ILE A 101 10.69 5.65 -7.74
C ILE A 101 10.43 4.97 -6.39
N PHE A 102 9.98 3.71 -6.36
CA PHE A 102 9.79 2.98 -5.10
C PHE A 102 11.10 2.82 -4.32
N LYS A 103 12.21 2.47 -5.00
CA LYS A 103 13.53 2.33 -4.36
C LYS A 103 14.03 3.64 -3.77
N GLU A 104 13.92 4.75 -4.51
CA GLU A 104 14.33 6.06 -4.02
C GLU A 104 13.45 6.52 -2.85
N TYR A 105 12.14 6.34 -2.94
CA TYR A 105 11.22 6.66 -1.84
C TYR A 105 11.56 5.85 -0.58
N ASN A 106 11.79 4.54 -0.71
CA ASN A 106 12.18 3.68 0.42
C ASN A 106 13.50 4.14 1.06
N LYS A 107 14.48 4.55 0.25
CA LYS A 107 15.73 5.12 0.76
C LYS A 107 15.49 6.40 1.56
N VAL A 108 14.64 7.29 1.06
CA VAL A 108 14.29 8.55 1.75
C VAL A 108 13.62 8.27 3.09
N ILE A 109 12.56 7.44 3.13
CA ILE A 109 11.81 7.19 4.37
C ILE A 109 12.65 6.43 5.41
N ASN A 110 13.50 5.50 4.99
CA ASN A 110 14.37 4.76 5.91
C ASN A 110 15.47 5.64 6.52
N THR A 111 15.87 6.71 5.81
CA THR A 111 16.85 7.69 6.32
C THR A 111 16.19 8.80 7.14
N ALA A 112 14.88 9.01 6.99
CA ALA A 112 14.17 10.10 7.65
C ALA A 112 14.03 9.93 9.18
N GLY A 113 14.24 8.73 9.70
CA GLY A 113 14.05 8.42 11.12
C GLY A 113 12.58 8.45 11.55
N PHE A 114 12.33 8.48 12.85
CA PHE A 114 10.97 8.48 13.39
C PHE A 114 10.19 9.72 12.91
N PRO A 115 8.92 9.59 12.46
CA PRO A 115 8.03 8.42 12.55
C PRO A 115 8.07 7.44 11.36
N TYR A 116 8.97 7.62 10.39
CA TYR A 116 8.98 6.86 9.13
C TYR A 116 9.91 5.64 9.15
N GLY A 117 10.99 5.71 9.92
CA GLY A 117 11.91 4.61 10.19
C GLY A 117 12.13 4.43 11.69
N GLN A 118 12.47 3.21 12.10
CA GLN A 118 13.00 2.95 13.43
C GLN A 118 14.53 2.96 13.28
N THR A 119 15.17 3.95 13.91
CA THR A 119 16.62 4.30 13.85
C THR A 119 17.56 3.20 13.41
#